data_AF-A0A1S8XBT9-F1
#
_entry.id   AF-A0A1S8XBT9-F1
#
_cell.length_a   1.000
_cell.length_b   1.000
_cell.length_c   1.000
_cell.angle_alpha   90.00
_cell.angle_beta   90.00
_cell.angle_gamma   90.00
#
_symmetry.space_group_name_H-M   'P 1'
#
loop_
_entity.id
_entity.type
_entity.pdbx_description
1 polymer ?
#
loop_
_entity_poly.entity_id
_entity_poly.type
_entity_poly.pdbx_seq_one_letter_code
_entity_poly.pdbx_strand_id
1 'polypeptide(L)'
;MDLETRQLQQLLSAKNQLPEVVLLKATTTSTNDDIREIAQKGITTGLVCSAQQTQGRGQHQRQWISPEGNIYLSTLVQTRTPLDGRLALEVALNILQIPQLQALNLQVKWPNDLYSAQGKWGGILVEPLSQHQAIVGVGINLKTPPVTDSDQPITSLEDLGLEQMGRLELISELYVAIQNAARWFDHGCYNLAGRFNHHAAWINQLVQFEHSQGLVHGRFVGISNEGAVIIETPEPQQFYQGRLRPHTTQ
;
A
#
# COMPACT_ATOMS: atom_id res chain seq x y z
N MET A 1 0.98 4.30 28.76
CA MET A 1 0.65 3.37 27.67
C MET A 1 -0.81 2.99 27.82
N ASP A 2 -1.64 3.41 26.89
CA ASP A 2 -3.07 3.12 26.86
C ASP A 2 -3.36 1.63 26.60
N LEU A 3 -4.63 1.25 26.81
CA LEU A 3 -5.09 -0.14 26.70
C LEU A 3 -4.95 -0.69 25.28
N GLU A 4 -5.27 0.11 24.26
CA GLU A 4 -5.19 -0.30 22.85
C GLU A 4 -3.75 -0.62 22.44
N THR A 5 -2.79 0.20 22.86
CA THR A 5 -1.37 -0.03 22.57
C THR A 5 -0.91 -1.35 23.17
N ARG A 6 -1.34 -1.69 24.40
CA ARG A 6 -1.01 -2.98 25.03
C ARG A 6 -1.65 -4.16 24.29
N GLN A 7 -2.92 -4.02 23.88
CA GLN A 7 -3.60 -5.05 23.09
C GLN A 7 -2.89 -5.29 21.76
N LEU A 8 -2.51 -4.23 21.05
CA LEU A 8 -1.75 -4.34 19.81
C LEU A 8 -0.39 -5.01 20.03
N GLN A 9 0.34 -4.62 21.08
CA GLN A 9 1.61 -5.26 21.43
C GLN A 9 1.44 -6.75 21.74
N GLN A 10 0.34 -7.16 22.41
CA GLN A 10 0.03 -8.57 22.64
C GLN A 10 -0.22 -9.33 21.34
N LEU A 11 -1.00 -8.76 20.40
CA LEU A 11 -1.25 -9.35 19.09
C LEU A 11 0.05 -9.53 18.29
N LEU A 12 0.91 -8.52 18.27
CA LEU A 12 2.21 -8.56 17.58
C LEU A 12 3.19 -9.54 18.25
N SER A 13 3.19 -9.60 19.59
CA SER A 13 4.01 -10.55 20.34
C SER A 13 3.58 -12.00 20.09
N ALA A 14 2.27 -12.28 20.05
CA ALA A 14 1.75 -13.61 19.72
C ALA A 14 2.16 -14.10 18.32
N LYS A 15 2.43 -13.15 17.41
CA LYS A 15 2.94 -13.41 16.05
C LYS A 15 4.47 -13.46 15.96
N ASN A 16 5.20 -13.25 17.06
CA ASN A 16 6.66 -13.06 17.09
C ASN A 16 7.14 -11.92 16.17
N GLN A 17 6.39 -10.81 16.14
CA GLN A 17 6.59 -9.66 15.27
C GLN A 17 6.48 -8.34 16.05
N LEU A 18 6.82 -8.32 17.35
CA LEU A 18 6.79 -7.10 18.14
C LEU A 18 7.99 -6.19 17.80
N PRO A 19 7.79 -4.98 17.25
CA PRO A 19 8.88 -4.03 17.03
C PRO A 19 9.35 -3.39 18.34
N GLU A 20 10.52 -2.75 18.31
CA GLU A 20 11.08 -1.99 19.45
C GLU A 20 10.15 -0.87 19.91
N VAL A 21 9.45 -0.23 18.96
CA VAL A 21 8.53 0.88 19.23
C VAL A 21 7.16 0.61 18.61
N VAL A 22 6.10 0.73 19.40
CA VAL A 22 4.70 0.74 18.96
C VAL A 22 4.03 2.00 19.49
N LEU A 23 3.51 2.85 18.62
CA LEU A 23 2.78 4.07 18.99
C LEU A 23 1.41 4.11 18.31
N LEU A 24 0.36 4.25 19.12
CA LEU A 24 -0.97 4.62 18.67
C LEU A 24 -1.23 6.09 19.01
N LYS A 25 -1.54 6.91 18.00
CA LYS A 25 -1.76 8.34 18.14
C LYS A 25 -3.18 8.72 17.74
N ALA A 26 -3.86 9.54 18.53
CA ALA A 26 -5.16 10.09 18.11
C ALA A 26 -5.01 10.93 16.84
N THR A 27 -4.01 11.80 16.78
CA THR A 27 -3.71 12.64 15.62
C THR A 27 -2.21 12.82 15.41
N THR A 28 -1.80 13.02 14.17
CA THR A 28 -0.42 13.35 13.78
C THR A 28 -0.40 14.19 12.50
N THR A 29 0.76 14.76 12.13
CA THR A 29 0.92 15.35 10.79
C THR A 29 0.96 14.26 9.73
N SER A 30 1.84 13.28 9.89
CA SER A 30 1.96 12.08 9.06
C SER A 30 2.66 10.97 9.84
N THR A 31 2.15 9.75 9.76
CA THR A 31 2.79 8.58 10.39
C THR A 31 4.14 8.25 9.78
N ASN A 32 4.38 8.60 8.51
CA ASN A 32 5.70 8.46 7.89
C ASN A 32 6.73 9.39 8.56
N ASP A 33 6.33 10.61 8.96
CA ASP A 33 7.23 11.54 9.66
C ASP A 33 7.56 11.04 11.05
N ASP A 34 6.56 10.51 11.76
CA ASP A 34 6.76 9.90 13.07
C ASP A 34 7.78 8.74 13.02
N ILE A 35 7.68 7.87 12.00
CA ILE A 35 8.65 6.78 11.81
C ILE A 35 10.04 7.33 11.44
N ARG A 36 10.13 8.41 10.65
CA ARG A 36 11.42 9.04 10.31
C ARG A 36 12.13 9.54 11.56
N GLU A 37 11.40 10.19 12.46
CA GLU A 37 11.94 10.66 13.74
C GLU A 37 12.40 9.51 14.64
N ILE A 38 11.66 8.39 14.64
CA ILE A 38 12.05 7.18 15.36
C ILE A 38 13.35 6.59 14.80
N ALA A 39 13.47 6.49 13.47
CA ALA A 39 14.68 5.98 12.81
C ALA A 39 15.92 6.85 13.08
N GLN A 40 15.76 8.17 13.10
CA GLN A 40 16.84 9.11 13.44
C GLN A 40 17.38 8.93 14.86
N LYS A 41 16.61 8.31 15.76
CA LYS A 41 17.04 7.96 17.13
C LYS A 41 17.74 6.60 17.21
N GLY A 42 18.00 5.94 16.09
CA GLY A 42 18.69 4.65 16.02
C GLY A 42 17.80 3.43 16.22
N ILE A 43 16.48 3.60 16.29
CA ILE A 43 15.52 2.48 16.34
C ILE A 43 15.44 1.82 14.97
N THR A 44 15.49 0.49 14.94
CA THR A 44 15.57 -0.29 13.70
C THR A 44 14.23 -0.91 13.31
N THR A 45 13.34 -1.10 14.27
CA THR A 45 11.97 -1.59 14.05
C THR A 45 10.96 -0.72 14.79
N GLY A 46 9.95 -0.23 14.08
CA GLY A 46 8.95 0.65 14.68
C GLY A 46 7.63 0.59 13.93
N LEU A 47 6.52 0.71 14.65
CA LEU A 47 5.17 0.80 14.12
C LEU A 47 4.49 2.03 14.72
N VAL A 48 4.05 2.94 13.85
CA VAL A 48 3.19 4.06 14.23
C VAL A 48 1.88 3.92 13.51
N CYS A 49 0.77 3.99 14.24
CA CYS A 49 -0.56 4.14 13.66
C CYS A 49 -1.23 5.37 14.23
N SER A 50 -2.01 6.07 13.41
CA SER A 50 -2.85 7.17 13.87
C SER A 50 -4.31 7.01 13.49
N ALA A 51 -5.22 7.59 14.29
CA ALA A 51 -6.63 7.67 13.94
C ALA A 51 -6.90 8.78 12.92
N GLN A 52 -6.08 9.83 12.86
CA GLN A 52 -6.22 10.95 11.92
C GLN A 52 -4.84 11.50 11.52
N GLN A 53 -4.70 11.99 10.27
CA GLN A 53 -3.52 12.78 9.87
C GLN A 53 -3.94 14.16 9.35
N THR A 54 -3.22 15.21 9.76
CA THR A 54 -3.48 16.59 9.30
C THR A 54 -2.75 16.95 8.00
N GLN A 55 -1.66 16.24 7.69
CA GLN A 55 -0.83 16.43 6.49
C GLN A 55 -0.48 15.07 5.85
N GLY A 56 -1.48 14.19 5.73
CA GLY A 56 -1.31 12.89 5.08
C GLY A 56 -0.84 13.04 3.64
N ARG A 57 0.09 12.17 3.22
CA ARG A 57 0.73 12.22 1.89
C ARG A 57 0.54 10.91 1.13
N GLY A 58 0.36 11.04 -0.17
CA GLY A 58 0.52 9.98 -1.16
C GLY A 58 1.76 10.22 -2.02
N GLN A 59 1.91 9.42 -3.09
CA GLN A 59 3.00 9.60 -4.05
C GLN A 59 2.97 10.99 -4.71
N HIS A 60 4.14 11.46 -5.11
CA HIS A 60 4.32 12.78 -5.74
C HIS A 60 3.74 13.94 -4.91
N GLN A 61 3.82 13.86 -3.58
CA GLN A 61 3.35 14.88 -2.64
C GLN A 61 1.85 15.20 -2.74
N ARG A 62 1.05 14.30 -3.34
CA ARG A 62 -0.41 14.44 -3.35
C ARG A 62 -0.95 14.30 -1.94
N GLN A 63 -1.98 15.07 -1.61
CA GLN A 63 -2.63 14.97 -0.32
C GLN A 63 -3.38 13.64 -0.19
N TRP A 64 -3.19 12.96 0.95
CA TRP A 64 -4.01 11.81 1.37
C TRP A 64 -4.97 12.27 2.47
N ILE A 65 -6.25 12.42 2.13
CA ILE A 65 -7.29 12.84 3.07
C ILE A 65 -7.45 11.76 4.15
N SER A 66 -7.17 12.13 5.40
CA SER A 66 -6.99 11.19 6.50
C SER A 66 -7.95 11.45 7.69
N PRO A 67 -9.28 11.35 7.52
CA PRO A 67 -10.25 11.56 8.60
C PRO A 67 -10.18 10.45 9.67
N GLU A 68 -10.82 10.69 10.81
CA GLU A 68 -10.98 9.66 11.85
C GLU A 68 -11.78 8.45 11.34
N GLY A 69 -11.49 7.27 11.91
CA GLY A 69 -12.22 6.02 11.63
C GLY A 69 -11.53 5.05 10.67
N ASN A 70 -10.34 5.39 10.18
CA ASN A 70 -9.56 4.58 9.23
C ASN A 70 -8.23 4.11 9.86
N ILE A 71 -7.38 3.47 9.06
CA ILE A 71 -6.03 3.05 9.47
C ILE A 71 -5.02 3.87 8.67
N TYR A 72 -4.19 4.63 9.38
CA TYR A 72 -2.99 5.25 8.83
C TYR A 72 -1.81 4.70 9.60
N LEU A 73 -1.06 3.81 8.96
CA LEU A 73 0.02 3.05 9.57
C LEU A 73 1.32 3.34 8.83
N SER A 74 2.42 3.43 9.56
CA SER A 74 3.77 3.44 8.99
C SER A 74 4.70 2.54 9.78
N THR A 75 5.62 1.88 9.09
CA THR A 75 6.66 1.03 9.68
C THR A 75 7.99 1.16 8.96
N LEU A 76 9.08 0.82 9.66
CA LEU A 76 10.40 0.64 9.06
C LEU A 76 10.50 -0.73 8.39
N VAL A 77 11.01 -0.72 7.16
CA VAL A 77 11.36 -1.91 6.40
C VAL A 77 12.85 -1.88 6.10
N GLN A 78 13.53 -2.97 6.45
CA GLN A 78 14.92 -3.23 6.10
C GLN A 78 14.96 -4.34 5.04
N THR A 79 15.82 -4.17 4.05
CA THR A 79 16.05 -5.10 2.95
C THR A 79 17.53 -5.40 2.82
N ARG A 80 17.88 -6.55 2.23
CA ARG A 80 19.24 -6.94 1.84
C ARG A 80 19.53 -6.53 0.40
N THR A 81 18.52 -6.56 -0.45
CA THR A 81 18.60 -6.07 -1.83
C THR A 81 18.40 -4.56 -1.88
N PRO A 82 19.05 -3.80 -2.78
CA PRO A 82 18.77 -2.39 -2.96
C PRO A 82 17.28 -2.14 -3.28
N LEU A 83 16.70 -1.13 -2.66
CA LEU A 83 15.30 -0.78 -2.82
C LEU A 83 14.98 -0.31 -4.25
N ASP A 84 13.83 -0.75 -4.76
CA ASP A 84 13.24 -0.26 -6.00
C ASP A 84 11.70 -0.27 -5.91
N GLY A 85 11.03 0.07 -7.02
CA GLY A 85 9.57 0.17 -7.09
C GLY A 85 8.81 -1.13 -6.80
N ARG A 86 9.45 -2.30 -6.87
CA ARG A 86 8.80 -3.59 -6.60
C ARG A 86 8.41 -3.76 -5.14
N LEU A 87 9.06 -3.05 -4.20
CA LEU A 87 8.69 -3.15 -2.78
C LEU A 87 7.23 -2.76 -2.54
N ALA A 88 6.74 -1.70 -3.21
CA ALA A 88 5.33 -1.30 -3.08
C ALA A 88 4.37 -2.37 -3.64
N LEU A 89 4.76 -3.04 -4.73
CA LEU A 89 3.99 -4.14 -5.32
C LEU A 89 3.96 -5.36 -4.38
N GLU A 90 5.09 -5.71 -3.77
CA GLU A 90 5.15 -6.79 -2.78
C GLU A 90 4.33 -6.47 -1.54
N VAL A 91 4.34 -5.22 -1.06
CA VAL A 91 3.49 -4.78 0.06
C VAL A 91 2.02 -4.98 -0.30
N ALA A 92 1.59 -4.54 -1.48
CA ALA A 92 0.21 -4.73 -1.93
C ALA A 92 -0.17 -6.22 -1.98
N LEU A 93 0.67 -7.05 -2.61
CA LEU A 93 0.43 -8.49 -2.73
C LEU A 93 0.32 -9.17 -1.38
N ASN A 94 1.21 -8.86 -0.42
CA ASN A 94 1.17 -9.46 0.92
C ASN A 94 -0.03 -8.99 1.73
N ILE A 95 -0.48 -7.75 1.56
CA ILE A 95 -1.73 -7.26 2.18
C ILE A 95 -2.94 -8.06 1.65
N LEU A 96 -3.00 -8.30 0.34
CA LEU A 96 -4.08 -9.10 -0.27
C LEU A 96 -4.11 -10.57 0.22
N GLN A 97 -3.01 -11.08 0.78
CA GLN A 97 -2.96 -12.41 1.37
C GLN A 97 -3.53 -12.50 2.80
N ILE A 98 -3.86 -11.36 3.44
CA ILE A 98 -4.49 -11.37 4.77
C ILE A 98 -5.80 -12.18 4.67
N PRO A 99 -5.97 -13.26 5.46
CA PRO A 99 -7.07 -14.23 5.27
C PRO A 99 -8.46 -13.60 5.22
N GLN A 100 -8.71 -12.60 6.05
CA GLN A 100 -9.99 -11.89 6.16
C GLN A 100 -10.31 -11.05 4.92
N LEU A 101 -9.30 -10.71 4.12
CA LEU A 101 -9.45 -9.90 2.90
C LEU A 101 -9.65 -10.75 1.64
N GLN A 102 -9.34 -12.04 1.70
CA GLN A 102 -9.34 -12.93 0.51
C GLN A 102 -10.74 -13.10 -0.11
N ALA A 103 -11.81 -12.98 0.69
CA ALA A 103 -13.18 -13.10 0.21
C ALA A 103 -13.69 -11.84 -0.55
N LEU A 104 -12.96 -10.72 -0.50
CA LEU A 104 -13.46 -9.41 -0.97
C LEU A 104 -13.12 -9.12 -2.44
N ASN A 105 -12.58 -10.10 -3.19
CA ASN A 105 -12.20 -9.96 -4.61
C ASN A 105 -11.33 -8.71 -4.89
N LEU A 106 -10.36 -8.47 -4.02
CA LEU A 106 -9.52 -7.28 -4.06
C LEU A 106 -8.53 -7.33 -5.23
N GLN A 107 -8.19 -6.14 -5.70
CA GLN A 107 -7.29 -5.89 -6.82
C GLN A 107 -6.14 -4.97 -6.40
N VAL A 108 -5.11 -4.90 -7.24
CA VAL A 108 -4.04 -3.93 -7.13
C VAL A 108 -4.02 -3.09 -8.40
N LYS A 109 -4.08 -1.77 -8.24
CA LYS A 109 -3.85 -0.81 -9.31
C LYS A 109 -2.40 -0.34 -9.21
N TRP A 110 -1.64 -0.57 -10.28
CA TRP A 110 -0.23 -0.17 -10.34
C TRP A 110 -0.08 1.36 -10.20
N PRO A 111 0.93 1.86 -9.46
CA PRO A 111 1.98 1.09 -8.79
C PRO A 111 1.71 0.75 -7.32
N ASN A 112 0.73 1.37 -6.68
CA ASN A 112 0.66 1.42 -5.21
C ASN A 112 -0.76 1.57 -4.64
N ASP A 113 -1.79 1.42 -5.47
CA ASP A 113 -3.18 1.58 -5.07
C ASP A 113 -3.78 0.21 -4.74
N LEU A 114 -4.29 0.09 -3.51
CA LEU A 114 -5.12 -1.03 -3.10
C LEU A 114 -6.53 -0.77 -3.62
N TYR A 115 -7.00 -1.67 -4.50
CA TYR A 115 -8.14 -1.39 -5.37
C TYR A 115 -9.19 -2.52 -5.34
N SER A 116 -10.37 -2.24 -5.87
CA SER A 116 -11.42 -3.22 -6.16
C SER A 116 -12.25 -2.72 -7.35
N ALA A 117 -13.21 -3.52 -7.81
CA ALA A 117 -14.14 -3.07 -8.84
C ALA A 117 -14.97 -1.83 -8.42
N GLN A 118 -15.12 -1.57 -7.11
CA GLN A 118 -15.86 -0.42 -6.58
C GLN A 118 -14.97 0.82 -6.35
N GLY A 119 -13.65 0.68 -6.43
CA GLY A 119 -12.71 1.80 -6.33
C GLY A 119 -11.53 1.54 -5.40
N LYS A 120 -10.81 2.62 -5.08
CA LYS A 120 -9.65 2.59 -4.20
C LYS A 120 -10.08 2.46 -2.74
N TRP A 121 -9.60 1.43 -2.06
CA TRP A 121 -9.83 1.22 -0.62
C TRP A 121 -8.59 1.46 0.23
N GLY A 122 -7.43 1.67 -0.39
CA GLY A 122 -6.21 2.02 0.33
C GLY A 122 -5.08 2.45 -0.59
N GLY A 123 -3.98 2.87 0.02
CA GLY A 123 -2.79 3.33 -0.69
C GLY A 123 -1.52 3.03 0.08
N ILE A 124 -0.45 2.76 -0.67
CA ILE A 124 0.87 2.47 -0.14
C ILE A 124 1.81 3.62 -0.52
N LEU A 125 2.63 4.07 0.42
CA LEU A 125 3.68 5.05 0.21
C LEU A 125 5.01 4.50 0.74
N VAL A 126 5.99 4.34 -0.14
CA VAL A 126 7.35 3.93 0.22
C VAL A 126 8.26 5.15 0.13
N GLU A 127 8.91 5.50 1.24
CA GLU A 127 9.89 6.59 1.31
C GLU A 127 11.26 6.00 1.72
N PRO A 128 12.22 5.86 0.80
CA PRO A 128 13.56 5.39 1.13
C PRO A 128 14.27 6.32 2.12
N LEU A 129 14.92 5.73 3.13
CA LEU A 129 15.86 6.42 4.04
C LEU A 129 17.31 6.18 3.64
N SER A 130 17.60 5.01 3.05
CA SER A 130 18.88 4.64 2.48
C SER A 130 18.66 3.66 1.32
N GLN A 131 19.74 3.11 0.75
CA GLN A 131 19.65 2.09 -0.30
C GLN A 131 18.90 0.82 0.15
N HIS A 132 18.88 0.52 1.45
CA HIS A 132 18.39 -0.74 2.01
C HIS A 132 17.32 -0.57 3.08
N GLN A 133 16.92 0.66 3.39
CA GLN A 133 15.95 0.97 4.43
C GLN A 133 14.91 1.94 3.89
N ALA A 134 13.63 1.65 4.14
CA ALA A 134 12.51 2.50 3.77
C ALA A 134 11.50 2.62 4.90
N ILE A 135 10.75 3.71 4.85
CA ILE A 135 9.48 3.85 5.57
C ILE A 135 8.38 3.38 4.62
N VAL A 136 7.56 2.43 5.09
CA VAL A 136 6.37 1.99 4.37
C VAL A 136 5.14 2.48 5.12
N GLY A 137 4.45 3.45 4.53
CA GLY A 137 3.15 3.95 4.94
C GLY A 137 2.02 3.22 4.21
N VAL A 138 0.98 2.85 4.94
CA VAL A 138 -0.24 2.23 4.42
C VAL A 138 -1.45 2.96 5.00
N GLY A 139 -2.27 3.51 4.11
CA GLY A 139 -3.58 4.07 4.43
C GLY A 139 -4.68 3.11 3.99
N ILE A 140 -5.55 2.68 4.90
CA ILE A 140 -6.71 1.81 4.60
C ILE A 140 -8.00 2.52 4.98
N ASN A 141 -8.94 2.56 4.03
CA ASN A 141 -10.30 3.00 4.25
C ASN A 141 -11.08 1.83 4.88
N LEU A 142 -11.29 1.88 6.19
CA LEU A 142 -12.28 1.05 6.86
C LEU A 142 -13.69 1.54 6.50
N LYS A 143 -13.86 2.87 6.49
CA LYS A 143 -15.06 3.58 6.06
C LYS A 143 -14.75 4.51 4.91
N THR A 144 -15.71 4.69 4.00
CA THR A 144 -15.48 5.56 2.85
C THR A 144 -15.31 7.01 3.32
N PRO A 145 -14.15 7.63 3.06
CA PRO A 145 -13.89 8.99 3.50
C PRO A 145 -14.75 9.98 2.69
N PRO A 146 -15.10 11.15 3.26
CA PRO A 146 -15.92 12.15 2.58
C PRO A 146 -15.09 12.97 1.57
N VAL A 147 -14.60 12.30 0.53
CA VAL A 147 -13.79 12.91 -0.54
C VAL A 147 -14.67 13.15 -1.76
N THR A 148 -14.89 14.42 -2.10
CA THR A 148 -15.74 14.81 -3.23
C THR A 148 -14.96 15.05 -4.53
N ASP A 149 -13.71 15.50 -4.44
CA ASP A 149 -12.84 15.81 -5.59
C ASP A 149 -11.72 14.76 -5.75
N SER A 150 -12.11 13.51 -6.05
CA SER A 150 -11.17 12.43 -6.33
C SER A 150 -11.02 12.20 -7.84
N ASP A 151 -9.78 11.95 -8.30
CA ASP A 151 -9.50 11.60 -9.71
C ASP A 151 -9.86 10.13 -10.05
N GLN A 152 -10.40 9.40 -9.09
CA GLN A 152 -10.84 8.01 -9.22
C GLN A 152 -11.89 7.64 -8.15
N PRO A 153 -12.71 6.59 -8.39
CA PRO A 153 -13.62 6.06 -7.38
C PRO A 153 -12.88 5.66 -6.09
N ILE A 154 -13.51 5.92 -4.95
CA ILE A 154 -13.04 5.54 -3.61
C ILE A 154 -14.10 4.65 -2.97
N THR A 155 -13.65 3.61 -2.28
CA THR A 155 -14.50 2.69 -1.51
C THR A 155 -13.81 2.36 -0.19
N SER A 156 -14.38 1.45 0.59
CA SER A 156 -13.88 1.04 1.89
C SER A 156 -14.05 -0.45 2.12
N LEU A 157 -13.31 -1.01 3.08
CA LEU A 157 -13.44 -2.42 3.42
C LEU A 157 -14.84 -2.76 3.96
N GLU A 158 -15.51 -1.85 4.68
CA GLU A 158 -16.92 -2.04 5.09
C GLU A 158 -17.85 -2.15 3.87
N ASP A 159 -17.74 -1.25 2.88
CA ASP A 159 -18.57 -1.28 1.66
C ASP A 159 -18.29 -2.51 0.79
N LEU A 160 -17.09 -3.09 0.92
CA LEU A 160 -16.69 -4.32 0.23
C LEU A 160 -17.15 -5.59 0.96
N GLY A 161 -17.72 -5.48 2.16
CA GLY A 161 -18.27 -6.60 2.93
C GLY A 161 -17.37 -7.17 4.03
N LEU A 162 -16.40 -6.40 4.54
CA LEU A 162 -15.62 -6.81 5.71
C LEU A 162 -16.47 -6.67 6.98
N GLU A 163 -17.06 -7.77 7.46
CA GLU A 163 -17.99 -7.74 8.61
C GLU A 163 -17.34 -8.06 9.97
N GLN A 164 -16.22 -8.80 10.01
CA GLN A 164 -15.71 -9.40 11.25
C GLN A 164 -14.18 -9.29 11.39
N MET A 165 -13.67 -8.06 11.49
CA MET A 165 -12.27 -7.81 11.84
C MET A 165 -12.13 -6.53 12.64
N GLY A 166 -11.60 -6.63 13.86
CA GLY A 166 -11.31 -5.45 14.65
C GLY A 166 -10.12 -4.67 14.08
N ARG A 167 -10.10 -3.37 14.36
CA ARG A 167 -9.10 -2.45 13.82
C ARG A 167 -7.68 -2.82 14.27
N LEU A 168 -7.49 -3.23 15.53
CA LEU A 168 -6.17 -3.60 16.05
C LEU A 168 -5.68 -4.92 15.46
N GLU A 169 -6.57 -5.88 15.23
CA GLU A 169 -6.28 -7.12 14.52
C GLU A 169 -5.80 -6.81 13.11
N LEU A 170 -6.52 -5.96 12.36
CA LEU A 170 -6.11 -5.57 11.01
C LEU A 170 -4.77 -4.82 11.01
N ILE A 171 -4.55 -3.89 11.95
CA ILE A 171 -3.24 -3.21 12.12
C ILE A 171 -2.13 -4.24 12.31
N SER A 172 -2.36 -5.26 13.15
CA SER A 172 -1.36 -6.31 13.39
C SER A 172 -1.07 -7.15 12.14
N GLU A 173 -2.10 -7.50 11.36
CA GLU A 173 -1.93 -8.25 10.11
C GLU A 173 -1.24 -7.42 9.03
N LEU A 174 -1.58 -6.13 8.92
CA LEU A 174 -0.92 -5.20 8.00
C LEU A 174 0.58 -5.07 8.31
N TYR A 175 0.94 -4.92 9.58
CA TYR A 175 2.35 -4.88 9.98
C TYR A 175 3.08 -6.16 9.53
N VAL A 176 2.52 -7.33 9.84
CA VAL A 176 3.14 -8.61 9.44
C VAL A 176 3.22 -8.77 7.92
N ALA A 177 2.18 -8.36 7.19
CA ALA A 177 2.18 -8.36 5.73
C ALA A 177 3.29 -7.49 5.14
N ILE A 178 3.53 -6.30 5.71
CA ILE A 178 4.62 -5.41 5.28
C ILE A 178 6.00 -6.04 5.58
N GLN A 179 6.18 -6.65 6.75
CA GLN A 179 7.44 -7.35 7.06
C GLN A 179 7.65 -8.60 6.19
N ASN A 180 6.58 -9.31 5.81
CA ASN A 180 6.63 -10.41 4.85
C ASN A 180 7.01 -9.91 3.44
N ALA A 181 6.49 -8.75 3.01
CA ALA A 181 6.82 -8.16 1.72
C ALA A 181 8.32 -7.90 1.56
N ALA A 182 8.99 -7.44 2.62
CA ALA A 182 10.45 -7.28 2.62
C ALA A 182 11.20 -8.61 2.37
N ARG A 183 10.68 -9.71 2.94
CA ARG A 183 11.26 -11.06 2.74
C ARG A 183 11.05 -11.56 1.31
N TRP A 184 9.88 -11.33 0.73
CA TRP A 184 9.61 -11.63 -0.68
C TRP A 184 10.49 -10.79 -1.61
N PHE A 185 10.64 -9.50 -1.30
CA PHE A 185 11.50 -8.59 -2.03
C PHE A 185 12.96 -9.06 -2.04
N ASP A 186 13.49 -9.42 -0.87
CA ASP A 186 14.85 -9.97 -0.74
C ASP A 186 15.03 -11.35 -1.38
N HIS A 187 13.94 -12.09 -1.61
CA HIS A 187 13.93 -13.33 -2.38
C HIS A 187 13.74 -13.09 -3.88
N GLY A 188 14.04 -11.88 -4.36
CA GLY A 188 14.01 -11.52 -5.78
C GLY A 188 12.60 -11.35 -6.35
N CYS A 189 11.60 -11.10 -5.50
CA CYS A 189 10.21 -10.93 -5.91
C CYS A 189 9.71 -12.13 -6.77
N TYR A 190 10.00 -13.36 -6.35
CA TYR A 190 9.74 -14.55 -7.17
C TYR A 190 8.33 -14.57 -7.79
N ASN A 191 8.26 -14.75 -9.11
CA ASN A 191 7.02 -14.73 -9.90
C ASN A 191 6.14 -13.48 -9.64
N LEU A 192 6.76 -12.30 -9.50
CA LEU A 192 6.05 -11.03 -9.26
C LEU A 192 4.97 -10.77 -10.31
N ALA A 193 5.30 -10.95 -11.60
CA ALA A 193 4.36 -10.73 -12.69
C ALA A 193 3.12 -11.63 -12.56
N GLY A 194 3.31 -12.94 -12.33
CA GLY A 194 2.18 -13.86 -12.18
C GLY A 194 1.29 -13.51 -10.98
N ARG A 195 1.89 -13.22 -9.82
CA ARG A 195 1.15 -12.85 -8.60
C ARG A 195 0.40 -11.53 -8.76
N PHE A 196 1.05 -10.50 -9.31
CA PHE A 196 0.42 -9.21 -9.55
C PHE A 196 -0.68 -9.29 -10.61
N ASN A 197 -0.40 -9.89 -11.76
CA ASN A 197 -1.33 -9.91 -12.89
C ASN A 197 -2.61 -10.68 -12.56
N HIS A 198 -2.55 -11.65 -11.64
CA HIS A 198 -3.75 -12.32 -11.12
C HIS A 198 -4.71 -11.36 -10.38
N HIS A 199 -4.17 -10.36 -9.68
CA HIS A 199 -4.94 -9.37 -8.92
C HIS A 199 -4.99 -7.99 -9.62
N ALA A 200 -4.47 -7.85 -10.83
CA ALA A 200 -4.29 -6.56 -11.45
C ALA A 200 -5.63 -5.92 -11.85
N ALA A 201 -5.87 -4.68 -11.40
CA ALA A 201 -6.98 -3.89 -11.89
C ALA A 201 -6.82 -3.63 -13.39
N TRP A 202 -7.92 -3.76 -14.14
CA TRP A 202 -7.98 -3.53 -15.60
C TRP A 202 -7.11 -4.43 -16.47
N ILE A 203 -6.70 -5.59 -15.97
CA ILE A 203 -5.97 -6.58 -16.77
C ILE A 203 -6.75 -6.92 -18.06
N ASN A 204 -6.06 -6.93 -19.19
CA ASN A 204 -6.59 -7.12 -20.55
C ASN A 204 -7.64 -6.09 -21.02
N GLN A 205 -7.78 -4.95 -20.34
CA GLN A 205 -8.68 -3.86 -20.76
C GLN A 205 -7.91 -2.75 -21.49
N LEU A 206 -8.64 -1.94 -22.28
CA LEU A 206 -8.09 -0.71 -22.85
C LEU A 206 -7.87 0.32 -21.73
N VAL A 207 -6.67 0.89 -21.71
CA VAL A 207 -6.24 1.84 -20.70
C VAL A 207 -5.58 3.05 -21.35
N GLN A 208 -5.44 4.09 -20.55
CA GLN A 208 -4.60 5.24 -20.81
C GLN A 208 -3.45 5.24 -19.80
N PHE A 209 -2.21 5.28 -20.30
CA PHE A 209 -1.01 5.35 -19.47
C PHE A 209 -0.30 6.69 -19.65
N GLU A 210 -0.26 7.50 -18.60
CA GLU A 210 0.41 8.80 -18.58
C GLU A 210 1.83 8.63 -18.03
N HIS A 211 2.84 9.01 -18.81
CA HIS A 211 4.26 8.94 -18.43
C HIS A 211 4.99 10.24 -18.81
N SER A 212 6.29 10.32 -18.51
CA SER A 212 7.09 11.54 -18.69
C SER A 212 7.17 12.08 -20.12
N GLN A 213 6.95 11.24 -21.14
CA GLN A 213 7.01 11.65 -22.55
C GLN A 213 5.63 11.85 -23.17
N GLY A 214 4.55 11.65 -22.41
CA GLY A 214 3.18 11.87 -22.87
C GLY A 214 2.24 10.73 -22.50
N LEU A 215 1.32 10.45 -23.41
CA LEU A 215 0.18 9.57 -23.18
C LEU A 215 0.16 8.42 -24.16
N VAL A 216 -0.01 7.21 -23.65
CA VAL A 216 -0.12 5.99 -24.45
C VAL A 216 -1.48 5.35 -24.23
N HIS A 217 -2.12 4.95 -25.33
CA HIS A 217 -3.36 4.17 -25.32
C HIS A 217 -3.05 2.77 -25.81
N GLY A 218 -3.59 1.78 -25.12
CA GLY A 218 -3.39 0.38 -25.49
C GLY A 218 -4.05 -0.55 -24.49
N ARG A 219 -3.79 -1.84 -24.64
CA ARG A 219 -4.31 -2.85 -23.71
C ARG A 219 -3.32 -3.07 -22.57
N PHE A 220 -3.77 -2.98 -21.32
CA PHE A 220 -2.93 -3.31 -20.17
C PHE A 220 -2.80 -4.82 -20.06
N VAL A 221 -1.60 -5.36 -20.29
CA VAL A 221 -1.35 -6.82 -20.22
C VAL A 221 -0.68 -7.25 -18.91
N GLY A 222 -0.60 -6.33 -17.95
CA GLY A 222 -0.01 -6.56 -16.64
C GLY A 222 1.38 -5.95 -16.50
N ILE A 223 2.17 -6.49 -15.58
CA ILE A 223 3.56 -6.08 -15.34
C ILE A 223 4.57 -7.17 -15.73
N SER A 224 5.81 -6.77 -15.93
CA SER A 224 6.97 -7.67 -16.00
C SER A 224 7.45 -8.09 -14.60
N ASN A 225 8.34 -9.08 -14.50
CA ASN A 225 8.95 -9.46 -13.21
C ASN A 225 9.84 -8.36 -12.61
N GLU A 226 10.24 -7.37 -13.41
CA GLU A 226 10.94 -6.17 -12.91
C GLU A 226 9.97 -5.07 -12.46
N GLY A 227 8.66 -5.30 -12.51
CA GLY A 227 7.64 -4.36 -12.04
C GLY A 227 7.19 -3.32 -13.07
N ALA A 228 7.67 -3.40 -14.32
CA ALA A 228 7.27 -2.48 -15.37
C ALA A 228 5.86 -2.80 -15.89
N VAL A 229 5.00 -1.79 -16.00
CA VAL A 229 3.72 -1.90 -16.71
C VAL A 229 3.98 -2.19 -18.18
N ILE A 230 3.26 -3.17 -18.72
CA ILE A 230 3.31 -3.55 -20.13
C ILE A 230 1.99 -3.11 -20.78
N ILE A 231 2.11 -2.24 -21.78
CA ILE A 231 0.99 -1.81 -22.61
C ILE A 231 1.17 -2.40 -24.00
N GLU A 232 0.21 -3.20 -24.42
CA GLU A 232 0.12 -3.71 -25.78
C GLU A 232 -0.38 -2.59 -26.71
N THR A 233 0.50 -2.19 -27.63
CA THR A 233 0.23 -1.34 -28.79
C THR A 233 0.79 -2.05 -30.03
N PRO A 234 0.71 -1.50 -31.27
CA PRO A 234 1.37 -2.11 -32.43
C PRO A 234 2.86 -2.45 -32.19
N GLU A 235 3.54 -1.67 -31.35
CA GLU A 235 4.84 -2.00 -30.78
C GLU A 235 4.70 -2.09 -29.24
N PRO A 236 4.96 -3.25 -28.60
CA PRO A 236 4.81 -3.38 -27.15
C PRO A 236 5.72 -2.40 -26.38
N GLN A 237 5.16 -1.72 -25.37
CA GLN A 237 5.89 -0.72 -24.57
C GLN A 237 5.89 -1.09 -23.09
N GLN A 238 6.99 -0.76 -22.40
CA GLN A 238 7.18 -1.01 -20.96
C GLN A 238 7.49 0.28 -20.20
N PHE A 239 6.89 0.44 -19.03
CA PHE A 239 7.02 1.65 -18.21
C PHE A 239 7.26 1.34 -16.74
N TYR A 240 8.26 2.00 -16.14
CA TYR A 240 8.57 1.90 -14.71
C TYR A 240 8.01 3.06 -13.88
N GLN A 241 7.54 4.12 -14.54
CA GLN A 241 6.99 5.32 -13.92
C GLN A 241 5.83 5.84 -14.77
N GLY A 242 4.75 6.27 -14.12
CA GLY A 242 3.59 6.83 -14.79
C GLY A 242 2.31 6.65 -13.99
N ARG A 243 1.16 6.82 -14.65
CA ARG A 243 -0.16 6.64 -14.07
C ARG A 243 -1.02 5.81 -15.01
N LEU A 244 -1.52 4.70 -14.49
CA LEU A 244 -2.49 3.86 -15.17
C LEU A 244 -3.91 4.37 -14.90
N ARG A 245 -4.68 4.62 -15.96
CA ARG A 245 -6.09 5.00 -15.89
C ARG A 245 -6.94 4.11 -16.80
N PRO A 246 -8.20 3.83 -16.44
CA PRO A 246 -9.09 3.15 -17.35
C PRO A 246 -9.34 4.05 -18.57
N HIS A 247 -9.53 3.46 -19.74
CA HIS A 247 -9.95 4.23 -20.90
C HIS A 247 -11.42 4.60 -20.75
N THR A 248 -11.70 5.88 -20.52
CA THR A 248 -13.08 6.40 -20.55
C THR A 248 -13.39 6.87 -21.97
N THR A 249 -14.24 6.14 -22.68
CA THR A 249 -14.93 6.69 -23.85
C THR A 249 -15.84 7.81 -23.36
N GLN A 250 -15.56 9.05 -23.78
CA GLN A 250 -16.54 10.14 -23.73
C GLN A 250 -17.67 9.86 -24.72
#